data_AF-A0A1T4SVQ9-F1
#
_entry.id   AF-A0A1T4SVQ9-F1
#
_cell.length_a   1.000
_cell.length_b   1.000
_cell.length_c   1.000
_cell.angle_alpha   90.00
_cell.angle_beta   90.00
_cell.angle_gamma   90.00
#
_symmetry.space_group_name_H-M   'P 1'
#
loop_
_entity.id
_entity.type
_entity.pdbx_description
1 polymer ?
#
loop_
_entity_poly.entity_id
_entity_poly.type
_entity_poly.pdbx_seq_one_letter_code
_entity_poly.pdbx_strand_id
1 'polypeptide(L)'
;MKESVAQRIGDTPCVRREDVLVHPDSSLNDVCEGLMNQNITAVATKSGRDGSANDEARFAFVQSCWHREIVDQGRDSFLSEMRRRGIAASRIDLYEVPGAFELPLHAKVLGRSGRYAAVVACGFVVNGGIYRHEFVAEAVISGLMSVQLEIEVPVISAVLTPRDFHDHEEHRKFFHDHFRVKGIEAAAACVSTAAALDRVRDVAEAA
;
A
#
# COMPACT_ATOMS: atom_id res chain seq x y z
N MET A 1 -31.93 -12.67 -35.60
CA MET A 1 -32.26 -13.63 -34.52
C MET A 1 -30.93 -14.24 -34.08
N LYS A 2 -30.25 -13.75 -33.01
CA LYS A 2 -30.50 -13.97 -31.56
C LYS A 2 -30.49 -15.47 -31.25
N GLU A 3 -29.68 -16.07 -30.36
CA GLU A 3 -29.14 -15.71 -29.01
C GLU A 3 -27.78 -16.46 -28.81
N SER A 4 -26.70 -15.97 -28.18
CA SER A 4 -26.44 -15.55 -26.79
C SER A 4 -26.73 -16.61 -25.71
N VAL A 5 -25.71 -17.37 -25.30
CA VAL A 5 -25.65 -17.98 -23.97
C VAL A 5 -24.29 -17.63 -23.33
N ALA A 6 -24.27 -16.52 -22.61
CA ALA A 6 -23.26 -16.21 -21.62
C ALA A 6 -23.66 -16.92 -20.32
N GLN A 7 -22.87 -17.90 -19.89
CA GLN A 7 -23.11 -18.60 -18.63
C GLN A 7 -22.24 -17.96 -17.54
N ARG A 8 -22.93 -17.26 -16.63
CA ARG A 8 -22.38 -16.63 -15.43
C ARG A 8 -21.96 -17.71 -14.43
N ILE A 9 -20.75 -17.59 -13.91
CA ILE A 9 -20.25 -18.25 -12.70
C ILE A 9 -19.39 -17.17 -12.03
N GLY A 10 -19.61 -16.70 -10.81
CA GLY A 10 -20.63 -16.93 -9.81
C GLY A 10 -20.46 -15.82 -8.77
N ASP A 11 -21.56 -15.35 -8.22
CA ASP A 11 -21.62 -14.37 -7.14
C ASP A 11 -20.95 -14.92 -5.87
N THR A 12 -19.91 -14.26 -5.39
CA THR A 12 -19.46 -14.39 -3.99
C THR A 12 -19.94 -13.13 -3.25
N PRO A 13 -20.70 -13.27 -2.14
CA PRO A 13 -21.37 -12.14 -1.53
C PRO A 13 -20.38 -11.23 -0.80
N CYS A 14 -20.34 -9.97 -1.24
CA CYS A 14 -19.85 -8.83 -0.46
C CYS A 14 -20.69 -8.71 0.82
N VAL A 15 -20.16 -9.17 1.95
CA VAL A 15 -20.79 -8.96 3.25
C VAL A 15 -20.53 -7.51 3.69
N ARG A 16 -21.57 -6.68 3.64
CA ARG A 16 -21.68 -5.43 4.41
C ARG A 16 -22.12 -5.76 5.84
N ARG A 17 -21.46 -5.14 6.83
CA ARG A 17 -21.92 -4.80 8.20
C ARG A 17 -20.70 -4.13 8.87
N GLU A 18 -20.62 -2.80 8.98
CA GLU A 18 -21.24 -1.97 10.02
C GLU A 18 -21.22 -2.65 11.41
N ASP A 19 -20.63 -1.95 12.37
CA ASP A 19 -20.42 -2.24 13.80
C ASP A 19 -19.12 -2.94 14.21
N VAL A 20 -17.99 -2.21 14.08
CA VAL A 20 -16.84 -2.41 14.99
C VAL A 20 -16.86 -1.30 16.02
N LEU A 21 -17.32 -1.63 17.22
CA LEU A 21 -17.24 -0.80 18.41
C LEU A 21 -15.77 -0.68 18.84
N VAL A 22 -15.22 0.54 18.76
CA VAL A 22 -13.89 0.85 19.28
C VAL A 22 -14.02 1.11 20.78
N HIS A 23 -13.52 0.18 21.60
CA HIS A 23 -13.32 0.45 23.03
C HIS A 23 -12.07 1.34 23.22
N PRO A 24 -12.13 2.37 24.07
CA PRO A 24 -10.97 3.17 24.41
C PRO A 24 -10.20 2.43 25.51
N ASP A 25 -8.94 2.08 25.26
CA ASP A 25 -8.04 1.86 26.38
C ASP A 25 -6.68 2.49 26.12
N SER A 26 -6.28 3.27 27.11
CA SER A 26 -5.21 4.26 27.10
C SER A 26 -4.00 3.70 27.82
N SER A 27 -3.04 3.11 27.11
CA SER A 27 -1.67 2.89 27.62
C SER A 27 -0.74 2.32 26.54
N LEU A 28 -0.34 3.12 25.55
CA LEU A 28 0.77 2.77 24.64
C LEU A 28 1.62 4.01 24.30
N ASN A 29 1.98 4.78 25.33
CA ASN A 29 3.19 5.59 25.28
C ASN A 29 4.30 4.72 25.90
N ASP A 30 5.20 4.18 25.09
CA ASP A 30 6.59 3.80 25.44
C ASP A 30 7.24 2.78 24.48
N VAL A 31 7.08 2.96 23.16
CA VAL A 31 7.99 2.30 22.20
C VAL A 31 8.24 3.21 21.00
N CYS A 32 9.02 4.28 21.22
CA CYS A 32 9.47 5.19 20.16
C CYS A 32 10.92 5.67 20.39
N GLU A 33 11.81 4.77 20.83
CA GLU A 33 13.26 5.00 20.76
C GLU A 33 13.88 4.06 19.72
N GLY A 34 14.11 4.61 18.54
CA GLY A 34 14.74 3.94 17.40
C GLY A 34 14.71 4.81 16.14
N LEU A 35 14.84 6.13 16.29
CA LEU A 35 14.86 7.08 15.18
C LEU A 35 16.23 7.05 14.50
N MET A 36 16.31 6.42 13.32
CA MET A 36 17.43 6.60 12.41
C MET A 36 17.25 7.94 11.68
N ASN A 37 18.11 8.89 12.00
CA ASN A 37 18.24 10.21 11.40
C ASN A 37 18.19 10.19 9.86
N GLN A 38 17.27 10.96 9.27
CA GLN A 38 17.53 11.72 8.05
C GLN A 38 16.95 13.13 8.19
N ASN A 39 17.87 14.10 8.36
CA ASN A 39 17.58 15.52 8.31
C ASN A 39 17.19 15.92 6.88
N ILE A 40 15.90 16.18 6.64
CA ILE A 40 15.45 16.92 5.46
C ILE A 40 15.21 18.36 5.89
N THR A 41 16.08 19.26 5.41
CA THR A 41 15.92 20.71 5.54
C THR A 41 14.64 21.14 4.83
N ALA A 42 13.65 21.63 5.57
CA ALA A 42 12.44 22.20 5.01
C ALA A 42 12.78 23.50 4.26
N VAL A 43 12.63 23.49 2.93
CA VAL A 43 12.62 24.71 2.11
C VAL A 43 11.18 25.22 2.08
N ALA A 44 10.94 26.36 2.73
CA ALA A 44 9.66 27.07 2.64
C ALA A 44 9.54 27.77 1.28
N THR A 45 8.56 27.38 0.47
CA THR A 45 8.15 28.14 -0.73
C THR A 45 6.75 28.71 -0.55
N LYS A 46 6.56 29.94 -1.04
CA LYS A 46 5.36 30.77 -0.85
C LYS A 46 4.08 30.09 -1.36
N SER A 47 3.04 30.22 -0.53
CA SER A 47 1.63 29.98 -0.85
C SER A 47 1.20 30.73 -2.11
N GLY A 48 0.71 30.00 -3.10
CA GLY A 48 0.27 30.54 -4.39
C GLY A 48 -0.49 29.52 -5.25
N ARG A 49 -1.52 28.89 -4.69
CA ARG A 49 -2.68 28.32 -5.41
C ARG A 49 -3.77 28.04 -4.37
N ASP A 50 -4.87 28.78 -4.47
CA ASP A 50 -6.10 28.54 -3.73
C ASP A 50 -6.72 27.23 -4.27
N GLY A 51 -6.83 26.20 -3.41
CA GLY A 51 -7.31 24.84 -3.74
C GLY A 51 -6.26 23.90 -4.37
N SER A 52 -5.54 23.12 -3.56
CA SER A 52 -4.46 22.26 -4.04
C SER A 52 -4.97 20.99 -4.71
N ALA A 53 -4.43 20.64 -5.88
CA ALA A 53 -4.71 19.42 -6.66
C ALA A 53 -4.62 18.09 -5.89
N ASN A 54 -4.05 18.10 -4.68
CA ASN A 54 -3.93 16.92 -3.82
C ASN A 54 -5.22 16.59 -3.02
N ASP A 55 -6.18 17.53 -2.92
CA ASP A 55 -7.44 17.32 -2.20
C ASP A 55 -8.37 16.29 -2.90
N GLU A 56 -8.06 15.97 -4.16
CA GLU A 56 -8.78 14.97 -4.95
C GLU A 56 -8.01 13.67 -5.18
N ALA A 57 -6.75 13.58 -4.77
CA ALA A 57 -5.90 12.42 -5.05
C ALA A 57 -6.55 11.13 -4.52
N ARG A 58 -6.67 10.15 -5.41
CA ARG A 58 -7.16 8.80 -5.11
C ARG A 58 -6.00 7.82 -5.15
N PHE A 59 -6.03 6.84 -4.25
CA PHE A 59 -4.96 5.86 -4.06
C PHE A 59 -5.53 4.45 -4.20
N ALA A 60 -4.72 3.52 -4.72
CA ALA A 60 -5.04 2.11 -4.69
C ALA A 60 -4.12 1.39 -3.71
N PHE A 61 -4.68 0.49 -2.90
CA PHE A 61 -3.93 -0.40 -2.04
C PHE A 61 -4.22 -1.85 -2.43
N VAL A 62 -3.21 -2.54 -2.93
CA VAL A 62 -3.29 -3.94 -3.36
C VAL A 62 -2.54 -4.81 -2.37
N GLN A 63 -3.19 -5.81 -1.81
CA GLN A 63 -2.58 -6.72 -0.84
C GLN A 63 -2.62 -8.18 -1.28
N SER A 64 -1.55 -8.92 -0.99
CA SER A 64 -1.56 -10.39 -1.10
C SER A 64 -2.28 -11.03 0.08
N CYS A 65 -2.94 -12.17 -0.14
CA CYS A 65 -3.69 -12.87 0.91
C CYS A 65 -2.88 -13.89 1.72
N TRP A 66 -1.67 -14.25 1.28
CA TRP A 66 -0.78 -15.08 2.09
C TRP A 66 -0.34 -14.33 3.34
N HIS A 67 -0.35 -15.02 4.49
CA HIS A 67 -0.11 -14.43 5.82
C HIS A 67 -1.04 -13.25 6.14
N ARG A 68 -2.32 -13.34 5.75
CA ARG A 68 -3.33 -12.28 5.90
C ARG A 68 -3.34 -11.63 7.27
N GLU A 69 -3.25 -12.39 8.35
CA GLU A 69 -3.23 -11.85 9.73
C GLU A 69 -2.13 -10.81 9.96
N ILE A 70 -0.99 -10.94 9.29
CA ILE A 70 0.15 -10.01 9.35
C ILE A 70 -0.03 -8.88 8.31
N VAL A 71 -0.37 -9.22 7.06
CA VAL A 71 -0.51 -8.24 5.97
C VAL A 71 -1.62 -7.24 6.25
N ASP A 72 -2.74 -7.70 6.82
CA ASP A 72 -3.88 -6.85 7.19
C ASP A 72 -3.49 -5.77 8.20
N GLN A 73 -2.50 -6.01 9.08
CA GLN A 73 -2.01 -4.97 9.99
C GLN A 73 -1.38 -3.80 9.24
N GLY A 74 -0.69 -4.08 8.13
CA GLY A 74 -0.14 -3.05 7.25
C GLY A 74 -1.22 -2.26 6.52
N ARG A 75 -2.28 -2.93 6.05
CA ARG A 75 -3.46 -2.27 5.47
C ARG A 75 -4.14 -1.36 6.50
N ASP A 76 -4.44 -1.89 7.67
CA ASP A 76 -5.25 -1.18 8.67
C ASP A 76 -4.50 0.04 9.22
N SER A 77 -3.19 -0.10 9.46
CA SER A 77 -2.37 1.04 9.89
C SER A 77 -2.14 2.06 8.75
N PHE A 78 -2.01 1.61 7.50
CA PHE A 78 -1.98 2.50 6.33
C PHE A 78 -3.26 3.34 6.26
N LEU A 79 -4.45 2.71 6.36
CA LEU A 79 -5.73 3.41 6.31
C LEU A 79 -5.90 4.40 7.47
N SER A 80 -5.48 4.01 8.68
CA SER A 80 -5.47 4.88 9.86
C SER A 80 -4.58 6.11 9.65
N GLU A 81 -3.37 5.90 9.13
CA GLU A 81 -2.42 6.96 8.87
C GLU A 81 -2.87 7.89 7.74
N MET A 82 -3.45 7.35 6.67
CA MET A 82 -4.05 8.16 5.59
C MET A 82 -5.17 9.05 6.13
N ARG A 83 -6.04 8.51 7.02
CA ARG A 83 -7.07 9.29 7.71
C ARG A 83 -6.47 10.39 8.58
N ARG A 84 -5.40 10.09 9.34
CA ARG A 84 -4.68 11.09 10.15
C ARG A 84 -4.11 12.24 9.31
N ARG A 85 -3.78 11.96 8.05
CA ARG A 85 -3.32 12.93 7.04
C ARG A 85 -4.46 13.67 6.31
N GLY A 86 -5.71 13.44 6.69
CA GLY A 86 -6.88 14.10 6.08
C GLY A 86 -7.42 13.40 4.83
N ILE A 87 -6.89 12.24 4.44
CA ILE A 87 -7.36 11.52 3.26
C ILE A 87 -8.51 10.58 3.66
N ALA A 88 -9.69 10.83 3.10
CA ALA A 88 -10.89 10.05 3.37
C ALA A 88 -10.75 8.61 2.84
N ALA A 89 -11.34 7.64 3.54
CA ALA A 89 -11.33 6.23 3.11
C ALA A 89 -11.96 6.02 1.72
N SER A 90 -12.92 6.87 1.31
CA SER A 90 -13.53 6.83 -0.03
C SER A 90 -12.56 7.20 -1.17
N ARG A 91 -11.38 7.74 -0.86
CA ARG A 91 -10.26 8.01 -1.78
C ARG A 91 -9.26 6.86 -1.84
N ILE A 92 -9.50 5.76 -1.14
CA ILE A 92 -8.59 4.61 -1.10
C ILE A 92 -9.35 3.38 -1.55
N ASP A 93 -9.01 2.86 -2.72
CA ASP A 93 -9.60 1.62 -3.24
C ASP A 93 -8.75 0.43 -2.79
N LEU A 94 -9.38 -0.57 -2.19
CA LEU A 94 -8.71 -1.77 -1.69
C LEU A 94 -8.90 -2.93 -2.68
N TYR A 95 -7.81 -3.63 -2.95
CA TYR A 95 -7.77 -4.81 -3.82
C TYR A 95 -7.02 -5.94 -3.13
N GLU A 96 -7.57 -7.15 -3.24
CA GLU A 96 -6.93 -8.36 -2.73
C GLU A 96 -6.51 -9.25 -3.88
N VAL A 97 -5.32 -9.82 -3.79
CA VAL A 97 -4.77 -10.79 -4.75
C VAL A 97 -4.33 -12.06 -4.01
N PRO A 98 -4.30 -13.23 -4.67
CA PRO A 98 -3.93 -14.48 -4.01
C PRO A 98 -2.56 -14.42 -3.33
N GLY A 99 -1.50 -14.05 -4.05
CA GLY A 99 -0.13 -13.96 -3.54
C GLY A 99 0.62 -12.71 -4.01
N ALA A 100 1.86 -12.56 -3.55
CA ALA A 100 2.68 -11.41 -3.89
C ALA A 100 3.00 -11.33 -5.40
N PHE A 101 3.03 -12.48 -6.08
CA PHE A 101 3.38 -12.58 -7.49
C PHE A 101 2.37 -11.89 -8.42
N GLU A 102 1.12 -11.75 -7.98
CA GLU A 102 0.07 -11.05 -8.73
C GLU A 102 0.11 -9.51 -8.56
N LEU A 103 0.88 -8.99 -7.59
CA LEU A 103 0.93 -7.56 -7.26
C LEU A 103 1.41 -6.68 -8.43
N PRO A 104 2.51 -7.00 -9.16
CA PRO A 104 3.00 -6.12 -10.23
C PRO A 104 1.98 -5.90 -11.35
N LEU A 105 1.28 -6.97 -11.78
CA LEU A 105 0.30 -6.86 -12.84
C LEU A 105 -0.92 -6.04 -12.39
N HIS A 106 -1.40 -6.23 -11.16
CA HIS A 106 -2.49 -5.41 -10.62
C HIS A 106 -2.08 -3.95 -10.51
N ALA A 107 -0.87 -3.66 -10.01
CA ALA A 107 -0.36 -2.30 -9.94
C ALA A 107 -0.29 -1.63 -11.33
N LYS A 108 0.14 -2.38 -12.35
CA LYS A 108 0.20 -1.89 -13.73
C LYS A 108 -1.17 -1.52 -14.27
N VAL A 109 -2.15 -2.42 -14.13
CA VAL A 109 -3.51 -2.19 -14.61
C VAL A 109 -4.17 -1.02 -13.88
N LEU A 110 -3.98 -0.93 -12.57
CA LEU A 110 -4.51 0.16 -11.76
C LEU A 110 -3.88 1.49 -12.15
N GLY A 111 -2.55 1.61 -12.21
CA GLY A 111 -1.89 2.86 -12.58
C GLY A 111 -2.23 3.31 -14.00
N ARG A 112 -2.35 2.38 -14.97
CA ARG A 112 -2.80 2.70 -16.34
C ARG A 112 -4.23 3.21 -16.44
N SER A 113 -5.07 2.99 -15.42
CA SER A 113 -6.44 3.50 -15.44
C SER A 113 -6.51 5.03 -15.39
N GLY A 114 -5.41 5.71 -15.01
CA GLY A 114 -5.38 7.17 -14.84
C GLY A 114 -6.16 7.68 -13.62
N ARG A 115 -6.68 6.78 -12.78
CA ARG A 115 -7.53 7.14 -11.62
C ARG A 115 -6.75 7.34 -10.31
N TYR A 116 -5.50 6.93 -10.27
CA TYR A 116 -4.72 6.84 -9.03
C TYR A 116 -3.48 7.71 -9.09
N ALA A 117 -3.28 8.52 -8.05
CA ALA A 117 -2.07 9.30 -7.85
C ALA A 117 -0.88 8.41 -7.44
N ALA A 118 -1.16 7.29 -6.77
CA ALA A 118 -0.18 6.25 -6.46
C ALA A 118 -0.87 4.90 -6.19
N VAL A 119 -0.10 3.82 -6.33
CA VAL A 119 -0.50 2.46 -5.95
C VAL A 119 0.42 1.96 -4.85
N VAL A 120 -0.14 1.32 -3.83
CA VAL A 120 0.61 0.61 -2.79
C VAL A 120 0.44 -0.88 -3.00
N ALA A 121 1.56 -1.61 -3.01
CA ALA A 121 1.59 -3.06 -3.08
C ALA A 121 2.08 -3.60 -1.73
N CYS A 122 1.24 -4.36 -1.03
CA CYS A 122 1.55 -4.91 0.28
C CYS A 122 1.55 -6.44 0.26
N GLY A 123 2.57 -7.04 0.87
CA GLY A 123 2.65 -8.49 0.96
C GLY A 123 3.76 -8.97 1.86
N PHE A 124 3.75 -10.27 2.14
CA PHE A 124 4.73 -10.91 2.99
C PHE A 124 5.25 -12.17 2.31
N VAL A 125 6.51 -12.13 1.87
CA VAL A 125 7.16 -13.23 1.16
C VAL A 125 8.19 -13.85 2.08
N VAL A 126 7.92 -15.07 2.56
CA VAL A 126 8.73 -15.69 3.61
C VAL A 126 9.41 -16.97 3.11
N ASN A 127 10.52 -17.32 3.77
CA ASN A 127 11.13 -18.63 3.60
C ASN A 127 10.28 -19.71 4.29
N GLY A 128 9.56 -20.51 3.51
CA GLY A 128 8.79 -21.65 4.03
C GLY A 128 9.61 -22.93 4.28
N GLY A 129 10.93 -22.91 4.05
CA GLY A 129 11.83 -24.04 4.28
C GLY A 129 11.86 -25.12 3.18
N ILE A 130 10.91 -25.10 2.24
CA ILE A 130 10.83 -26.09 1.14
C ILE A 130 11.33 -25.50 -0.18
N TYR A 131 10.85 -24.31 -0.55
CA TYR A 131 11.14 -23.66 -1.83
C TYR A 131 11.86 -22.33 -1.63
N ARG A 132 12.55 -21.90 -2.69
CA ARG A 132 13.29 -20.65 -2.74
C ARG A 132 12.37 -19.45 -2.96
N HIS A 133 12.01 -18.81 -1.85
CA HIS A 133 11.20 -17.59 -1.84
C HIS A 133 11.89 -16.38 -2.49
N GLU A 134 13.22 -16.38 -2.62
CA GLU A 134 14.00 -15.26 -3.15
C GLU A 134 13.63 -14.96 -4.61
N PHE A 135 13.35 -16.00 -5.41
CA PHE A 135 12.94 -15.81 -6.81
C PHE A 135 11.61 -15.06 -6.93
N VAL A 136 10.67 -15.37 -6.04
CA VAL A 136 9.37 -14.69 -6.01
C VAL A 136 9.54 -13.26 -5.52
N ALA A 137 10.29 -13.05 -4.43
CA ALA A 137 10.55 -11.72 -3.89
C ALA A 137 11.24 -10.82 -4.92
N GLU A 138 12.30 -11.30 -5.58
CA GLU A 138 13.04 -10.56 -6.60
C GLU A 138 12.17 -10.21 -7.80
N ALA A 139 11.39 -11.18 -8.31
CA ALA A 139 10.48 -10.94 -9.43
C ALA A 139 9.41 -9.90 -9.10
N VAL A 140 8.86 -9.93 -7.87
CA VAL A 140 7.85 -8.97 -7.43
C VAL A 140 8.44 -7.58 -7.28
N ILE A 141 9.54 -7.42 -6.55
CA ILE A 141 10.16 -6.10 -6.32
C ILE A 141 10.64 -5.48 -7.64
N SER A 142 11.32 -6.27 -8.48
CA SER A 142 11.76 -5.83 -9.80
C SER A 142 10.57 -5.48 -10.69
N GLY A 143 9.52 -6.31 -10.67
CA GLY A 143 8.29 -6.06 -11.42
C GLY A 143 7.61 -4.76 -11.01
N LEU A 144 7.46 -4.47 -9.71
CA LEU A 144 6.88 -3.22 -9.22
C LEU A 144 7.71 -2.00 -9.64
N MET A 145 9.04 -2.12 -9.64
CA MET A 145 9.95 -1.07 -10.13
C MET A 145 9.79 -0.85 -11.64
N SER A 146 9.80 -1.91 -12.44
CA SER A 146 9.58 -1.79 -13.89
C SER A 146 8.22 -1.19 -14.21
N VAL A 147 7.17 -1.59 -13.48
CA VAL A 147 5.81 -1.10 -13.66
C VAL A 147 5.71 0.39 -13.43
N GLN A 148 6.24 0.93 -12.32
CA GLN A 148 6.13 2.37 -12.04
C GLN A 148 6.90 3.22 -13.06
N LEU A 149 8.04 2.73 -13.54
CA LEU A 149 8.83 3.42 -14.57
C LEU A 149 8.12 3.40 -15.94
N GLU A 150 7.39 2.33 -16.26
CA GLU A 150 6.64 2.23 -17.52
C GLU A 150 5.39 3.12 -17.53
N ILE A 151 4.65 3.16 -16.42
CA ILE A 151 3.34 3.83 -16.36
C ILE A 151 3.43 5.24 -15.78
N GLU A 152 4.60 5.64 -15.28
CA GLU A 152 4.86 6.92 -14.62
C GLU A 152 3.94 7.22 -13.43
N VAL A 153 3.39 6.20 -12.78
CA VAL A 153 2.60 6.31 -11.54
C VAL A 153 3.40 5.68 -10.41
N PRO A 154 3.61 6.37 -9.27
CA PRO A 154 4.33 5.82 -8.13
C PRO A 154 3.74 4.48 -7.67
N VAL A 155 4.61 3.49 -7.50
CA VAL A 155 4.27 2.20 -6.90
C VAL A 155 5.09 2.03 -5.62
N ILE A 156 4.41 2.11 -4.48
CA ILE A 156 5.02 1.98 -3.16
C ILE A 156 5.04 0.51 -2.75
N SER A 157 6.22 -0.03 -2.46
CA SER A 157 6.35 -1.39 -1.95
C SER A 157 6.26 -1.41 -0.42
N ALA A 158 5.26 -2.13 0.08
CA ALA A 158 5.19 -2.71 1.40
C ALA A 158 5.22 -4.25 1.30
N VAL A 159 5.97 -4.79 0.31
CA VAL A 159 6.22 -6.21 0.15
C VAL A 159 7.49 -6.56 0.93
N LEU A 160 7.33 -7.18 2.09
CA LEU A 160 8.44 -7.46 3.00
C LEU A 160 8.90 -8.91 2.88
N THR A 161 10.23 -9.09 2.84
CA THR A 161 10.88 -10.39 2.77
C THR A 161 11.85 -10.50 3.95
N PRO A 162 11.43 -11.07 5.09
CA PRO A 162 12.30 -11.20 6.25
C PRO A 162 13.38 -12.25 5.97
N ARG A 163 14.57 -12.05 6.56
CA ARG A 163 15.63 -13.06 6.51
C ARG A 163 15.19 -14.36 7.18
N ASP A 164 14.55 -14.23 8.35
CA ASP A 164 14.05 -15.35 9.13
C ASP A 164 12.56 -15.16 9.42
N PHE A 165 11.78 -16.19 9.10
CA PHE A 165 10.40 -16.31 9.54
C PHE A 165 10.09 -17.79 9.75
N HIS A 166 9.42 -18.06 10.86
CA HIS A 166 8.97 -19.39 11.25
C HIS A 166 7.56 -19.17 11.79
N ASP A 167 6.63 -20.07 11.47
CA ASP A 167 5.22 -19.86 11.80
C ASP A 167 4.88 -20.20 13.27
N HIS A 168 5.76 -19.80 14.20
CA HIS A 168 5.53 -19.87 15.64
C HIS A 168 5.15 -18.51 16.21
N GLU A 169 4.59 -18.53 17.42
CA GLU A 169 3.95 -17.37 18.07
C GLU A 169 4.83 -16.12 18.11
N GLU A 170 6.09 -16.24 18.52
CA GLU A 170 6.99 -15.08 18.65
C GLU A 170 7.21 -14.34 17.33
N HIS A 171 7.48 -15.06 16.25
CA HIS A 171 7.69 -14.46 14.93
C HIS A 171 6.38 -13.88 14.38
N ARG A 172 5.26 -14.60 14.53
CA ARG A 172 3.94 -14.09 14.14
C ARG A 172 3.63 -12.77 14.84
N LYS A 173 3.83 -12.70 16.17
CA LYS A 173 3.62 -11.49 16.97
C LYS A 173 4.55 -10.34 16.54
N PHE A 174 5.84 -10.62 16.38
CA PHE A 174 6.80 -9.62 15.96
C PHE A 174 6.43 -9.00 14.61
N PHE A 175 6.14 -9.83 13.59
CA PHE A 175 5.82 -9.31 12.26
C PHE A 175 4.43 -8.70 12.19
N HIS A 176 3.48 -9.17 12.98
CA HIS A 176 2.18 -8.53 13.14
C HIS A 176 2.33 -7.07 13.62
N ASP A 177 3.11 -6.84 14.68
CA ASP A 177 3.35 -5.49 15.19
C ASP A 177 4.22 -4.65 14.24
N HIS A 178 5.24 -5.27 13.63
CA HIS A 178 6.11 -4.58 12.69
C HIS A 178 5.36 -4.15 11.41
N PHE A 179 4.41 -4.93 10.91
CA PHE A 179 3.59 -4.54 9.77
C PHE A 179 2.74 -3.29 10.05
N ARG A 180 2.33 -3.06 11.31
CA ARG A 180 1.66 -1.79 11.68
C ARG A 180 2.57 -0.60 11.43
N VAL A 181 3.82 -0.68 11.86
CA VAL A 181 4.82 0.38 11.60
C VAL A 181 5.02 0.56 10.10
N LYS A 182 5.15 -0.54 9.35
CA LYS A 182 5.36 -0.48 7.90
C LYS A 182 4.16 0.07 7.12
N GLY A 183 2.93 -0.15 7.56
CA GLY A 183 1.77 0.50 6.95
C GLY A 183 1.74 2.02 7.18
N ILE A 184 2.17 2.50 8.36
CA ILE A 184 2.31 3.95 8.64
C ILE A 184 3.38 4.57 7.73
N GLU A 185 4.55 3.93 7.64
CA GLU A 185 5.63 4.36 6.75
C GLU A 185 5.18 4.36 5.27
N ALA A 186 4.45 3.33 4.84
CA ALA A 186 3.94 3.23 3.48
C ALA A 186 2.93 4.35 3.16
N ALA A 187 2.05 4.71 4.10
CA ALA A 187 1.14 5.84 3.94
C ALA A 187 1.90 7.17 3.82
N ALA A 188 2.90 7.38 4.68
CA ALA A 188 3.75 8.56 4.62
C ALA A 188 4.49 8.68 3.28
N ALA A 189 5.09 7.57 2.82
CA ALA A 189 5.81 7.50 1.56
C ALA A 189 4.89 7.70 0.35
N CYS A 190 3.68 7.11 0.38
CA CYS A 190 2.69 7.21 -0.69
C CYS A 190 2.27 8.66 -0.94
N VAL A 191 1.82 9.36 0.10
CA VAL A 191 1.39 10.76 -0.01
C VAL A 191 2.55 11.68 -0.41
N SER A 192 3.72 11.49 0.19
CA SER A 192 4.88 12.35 -0.05
C SER A 192 5.42 12.18 -1.47
N THR A 193 5.49 10.95 -1.97
CA THR A 193 5.98 10.65 -3.32
C THR A 193 5.03 11.16 -4.39
N ALA A 194 3.71 10.94 -4.22
CA ALA A 194 2.71 11.48 -5.15
C ALA A 194 2.81 13.01 -5.26
N ALA A 195 2.79 13.70 -4.12
CA ALA A 195 2.90 15.16 -4.09
C ALA A 195 4.25 15.68 -4.64
N ALA A 196 5.34 14.93 -4.43
CA ALA A 196 6.65 15.31 -4.96
C ALA A 196 6.73 15.14 -6.47
N LEU A 197 6.17 14.06 -7.02
CA LEU A 197 6.17 13.81 -8.45
C LEU A 197 5.31 14.84 -9.20
N ASP A 198 4.17 15.24 -8.63
CA ASP A 198 3.34 16.30 -9.24
C ASP A 198 4.10 17.63 -9.35
N ARG A 199 4.91 17.99 -8.33
CA ARG A 199 5.78 19.17 -8.42
C ARG A 199 6.85 19.05 -9.51
N VAL A 200 7.36 17.83 -9.76
CA VAL A 200 8.33 17.60 -10.85
C VAL A 200 7.66 17.75 -12.21
N ARG A 201 6.42 17.25 -12.36
CA ARG A 201 5.62 17.40 -13.58
C ARG A 201 5.31 18.86 -13.88
N ASP A 202 4.90 19.62 -12.87
CA ASP A 202 4.66 21.07 -13.00
C ASP A 202 5.91 21.79 -13.57
N VAL A 203 7.11 21.41 -13.12
CA VAL A 203 8.38 21.96 -13.63
C VAL A 203 8.66 21.51 -15.06
N ALA A 204 8.42 20.23 -15.38
CA ALA A 204 8.65 19.67 -16.71
C ALA A 204 7.70 20.25 -17.77
N GLU A 205 6.45 20.56 -17.41
CA GLU A 205 5.46 21.19 -18.30
C GLU A 205 5.71 22.69 -18.51
N ALA A 206 6.37 23.35 -17.56
CA ALA A 206 6.71 24.77 -17.65
C ALA A 206 7.97 25.05 -18.48
N ALA A 207 8.75 24.02 -18.83
CA ALA A 207 10.01 24.10 -19.57
C ALA A 207 9.80 23.91 -21.08
#